data_AF-A0A3P7FQE9-F1
#
_entry.id   AF-A0A3P7FQE9-F1
#
_cell.length_a   1.000
_cell.length_b   1.000
_cell.length_c   1.000
_cell.angle_alpha   90.00
_cell.angle_beta   90.00
_cell.angle_gamma   90.00
#
_symmetry.space_group_name_H-M   'P 1'
#
loop_
_entity.id
_entity.type
_entity.pdbx_description
1 polymer ?
#
loop_
_entity_poly.entity_id
_entity_poly.type
_entity_poly.pdbx_seq_one_letter_code
_entity_poly.pdbx_strand_id
1 'polypeptide(L)'
;MAERVAAEEAEKNFQARLECWNHEIELSTMSLVKQLESLLTYESPGWLVDAAVLHHDATISGEIDVTGMFGSAALEPDEIVAEDAEEGDEGLGIAGLGDSPHSRRLQMIILRETCLRDVVFMLVKVFKLTGRHDDCVRLADLVADPQFGIFKTNLYRNMTD
;
A
#
# COMPACT_ATOMS: atom_id res chain seq x y z
N MET A 1 -37.31 33.43 35.00
CA MET A 1 -35.89 33.52 35.42
C MET A 1 -35.22 32.16 35.34
N ALA A 2 -35.68 31.13 36.06
CA ALA A 2 -35.09 29.79 36.05
C ALA A 2 -34.84 29.22 34.64
N GLU A 3 -35.82 29.33 33.73
CA GLU A 3 -35.68 28.90 32.32
C GLU A 3 -34.51 29.55 31.57
N ARG A 4 -34.24 30.85 31.81
CA ARG A 4 -33.09 31.54 31.20
C ARG A 4 -31.77 31.04 31.75
N VAL A 5 -31.71 30.74 33.05
CA VAL A 5 -30.52 30.16 33.70
C VAL A 5 -30.26 28.74 33.19
N ALA A 6 -31.31 27.93 33.05
CA ALA A 6 -31.21 26.59 32.49
C ALA A 6 -30.76 26.60 31.02
N ALA A 7 -31.22 27.56 30.20
CA ALA A 7 -30.75 27.75 28.83
C ALA A 7 -29.27 28.16 28.77
N GLU A 8 -28.84 29.09 29.63
CA GLU A 8 -27.44 29.53 29.74
C GLU A 8 -26.50 28.41 30.21
N GLU A 9 -26.95 27.57 31.14
CA GLU A 9 -26.21 26.39 31.60
C GLU A 9 -26.12 25.30 30.51
N ALA A 10 -27.20 25.07 29.77
CA ALA A 10 -27.22 24.15 28.63
C ALA A 10 -26.29 24.61 27.50
N GLU A 11 -26.23 25.92 27.21
CA GLU A 11 -25.30 26.50 26.23
C GLU A 11 -23.85 26.28 26.65
N LYS A 12 -23.48 26.58 27.92
CA LYS A 12 -22.13 26.35 28.45
C LYS A 12 -21.74 24.87 28.41
N ASN A 13 -22.66 23.96 28.73
CA ASN A 13 -22.43 22.53 28.66
C ASN A 13 -22.20 22.07 27.21
N PHE A 14 -22.99 22.56 26.26
CA PHE A 14 -22.80 22.29 24.84
C PHE A 14 -21.46 22.81 24.32
N GLN A 15 -21.06 24.04 24.67
CA GLN A 15 -19.77 24.62 24.31
C GLN A 15 -18.60 23.79 24.85
N ALA A 16 -18.61 23.45 26.15
CA ALA A 16 -17.57 22.61 26.76
C ALA A 16 -17.47 21.22 26.10
N ARG A 17 -18.60 20.61 25.73
CA ARG A 17 -18.62 19.34 24.99
C ARG A 17 -18.08 19.48 23.57
N LEU A 18 -18.38 20.59 22.90
CA LEU A 18 -17.89 20.89 21.55
C LEU A 18 -16.38 21.14 21.56
N GLU A 19 -15.85 21.84 22.56
CA GLU A 19 -14.40 22.03 22.76
C GLU A 19 -13.67 20.70 22.99
N CYS A 20 -14.17 19.86 23.91
CA CYS A 20 -13.61 18.52 24.13
C CYS A 20 -13.63 17.65 22.87
N TRP A 21 -14.75 17.66 22.13
CA TRP A 21 -14.88 16.90 20.88
C TRP A 21 -13.95 17.42 19.78
N ASN A 22 -13.86 18.74 19.59
CA ASN A 22 -12.91 19.33 18.64
C ASN A 22 -11.46 18.93 18.97
N HIS A 23 -11.08 18.91 20.25
CA HIS A 23 -9.75 18.47 20.66
C HIS A 23 -9.50 16.98 20.39
N GLU A 24 -10.49 16.11 20.63
CA GLU A 24 -10.42 14.69 20.32
C GLU A 24 -10.30 14.43 18.80
N ILE A 25 -11.04 15.17 17.98
CA ILE A 25 -10.95 15.13 16.51
C ILE A 25 -9.57 15.59 16.03
N GLU A 26 -9.01 16.65 16.62
CA GLU A 26 -7.67 17.14 16.26
C GLU A 26 -6.58 16.11 16.59
N LEU A 27 -6.60 15.52 17.79
CA LEU A 27 -5.67 14.45 18.19
C LEU A 27 -5.80 13.22 17.27
N SER A 28 -7.03 12.82 16.96
CA SER A 28 -7.31 11.69 16.06
C SER A 28 -6.81 11.97 14.64
N THR A 29 -7.01 13.20 14.15
CA THR A 29 -6.53 13.68 12.85
C THR A 29 -5.00 13.66 12.80
N MET A 30 -4.31 14.20 13.80
CA MET A 30 -2.84 14.18 13.88
C MET A 30 -2.28 12.76 13.87
N SER A 31 -2.90 11.87 14.64
CA SER A 31 -2.50 10.46 14.70
C SER A 31 -2.66 9.76 13.35
N LEU A 32 -3.83 9.91 12.73
CA LEU A 32 -4.13 9.32 11.41
C LEU A 32 -3.20 9.86 10.33
N VAL A 33 -3.04 11.19 10.24
CA VAL A 33 -2.16 11.83 9.25
C VAL A 33 -0.72 11.32 9.39
N LYS A 34 -0.19 11.25 10.62
CA LYS A 34 1.16 10.72 10.87
C LYS A 34 1.32 9.26 10.43
N GLN A 35 0.31 8.42 10.65
CA GLN A 35 0.32 7.02 10.21
C GLN A 35 0.29 6.90 8.67
N LEU A 36 -0.56 7.69 8.02
CA LEU A 36 -0.69 7.71 6.56
C LEU A 36 0.56 8.29 5.88
N GLU A 37 1.11 9.40 6.39
CA GLU A 37 2.38 9.97 5.92
C GLU A 37 3.53 8.96 6.10
N SER A 38 3.61 8.25 7.23
CA SER A 38 4.63 7.21 7.46
C SER A 38 4.58 6.03 6.48
N LEU A 39 3.42 5.77 5.83
CA LEU A 39 3.32 4.78 4.76
C LEU A 39 3.81 5.33 3.42
N LEU A 40 3.60 6.62 3.16
CA LEU A 40 4.10 7.30 1.96
C LEU A 40 5.62 7.52 2.03
N THR A 41 6.14 7.90 3.21
CA THR A 41 7.57 8.19 3.45
C THR A 41 8.35 6.99 3.97
N TYR A 42 7.94 5.76 3.64
CA TYR A 42 8.58 4.55 4.16
C TYR A 42 10.05 4.46 3.73
N GLU A 43 10.92 4.02 4.65
CA GLU A 43 12.37 3.94 4.44
C GLU A 43 12.76 3.00 3.30
N SER A 44 13.95 3.20 2.71
CA SER A 44 14.45 2.42 1.56
C SER A 44 14.35 0.90 1.82
N PRO A 45 13.77 0.10 0.91
CA PRO A 45 13.44 0.39 -0.50
C PRO A 45 12.05 1.01 -0.74
N GLY A 46 11.33 1.40 0.31
CA GLY A 46 9.95 1.88 0.25
C GLY A 46 8.91 0.77 0.48
N TRP A 47 7.67 1.18 0.73
CA TRP A 47 6.60 0.27 1.13
C TRP A 47 6.28 -0.75 0.03
N LEU A 48 6.19 -2.04 0.41
CA LEU A 48 5.99 -3.21 -0.46
C LEU A 48 6.99 -3.36 -1.62
N VAL A 49 8.26 -2.97 -1.42
CA VAL A 49 9.36 -3.24 -2.36
C VAL A 49 10.29 -4.30 -1.76
N ASP A 50 10.61 -5.36 -2.51
CA ASP A 50 11.51 -6.42 -2.05
C ASP A 50 12.97 -5.92 -1.99
N ALA A 51 13.50 -5.74 -0.78
CA ALA A 51 14.89 -5.30 -0.55
C ALA A 51 15.95 -6.23 -1.19
N ALA A 52 15.62 -7.53 -1.34
CA ALA A 52 16.51 -8.51 -1.95
C ALA A 52 16.79 -8.25 -3.45
N VAL A 53 15.90 -7.56 -4.17
CA VAL A 53 16.08 -7.26 -5.60
C VAL A 53 17.24 -6.28 -5.81
N LEU A 54 17.41 -5.30 -4.93
CA LEU A 54 18.51 -4.32 -4.99
C LEU A 54 19.91 -4.95 -4.90
N HIS A 55 20.04 -6.12 -4.27
CA HIS A 55 21.32 -6.80 -4.12
C HIS A 55 21.69 -7.70 -5.31
N HIS A 56 20.72 -8.14 -6.12
CA HIS A 56 21.00 -8.92 -7.33
C HIS A 56 21.46 -8.07 -8.51
N ASP A 57 20.90 -6.87 -8.71
CA ASP A 57 21.31 -5.96 -9.79
C ASP A 57 22.76 -5.43 -9.62
N ALA A 58 23.29 -5.44 -8.39
CA ALA A 58 24.71 -5.13 -8.14
C ALA A 58 25.67 -6.25 -8.59
N THR A 59 25.16 -7.46 -8.87
CA THR A 59 25.98 -8.66 -9.16
C THR A 59 25.71 -9.26 -10.55
N ILE A 60 24.54 -9.02 -11.14
CA ILE A 60 24.14 -9.57 -12.45
C ILE A 60 24.21 -8.46 -13.53
N SER A 61 25.42 -7.99 -13.80
CA SER A 61 25.76 -7.25 -15.03
C SER A 61 26.59 -8.15 -15.97
N GLY A 62 26.16 -9.40 -16.09
CA GLY A 62 26.83 -10.45 -16.85
C GLY A 62 25.85 -11.48 -17.39
N GLU A 63 25.73 -11.48 -18.72
CA GLU A 63 25.25 -12.59 -19.58
C GLU A 63 23.87 -13.20 -19.27
N ILE A 64 22.87 -12.77 -20.04
CA ILE A 64 21.67 -13.57 -20.32
C ILE A 64 22.02 -14.53 -21.46
N ASP A 65 22.31 -15.79 -21.15
CA ASP A 65 22.41 -16.84 -22.16
C ASP A 65 21.01 -17.29 -22.62
N VAL A 66 20.75 -17.22 -23.92
CA VAL A 66 19.49 -17.63 -24.56
C VAL A 66 19.71 -18.89 -25.41
N THR A 67 20.57 -19.80 -24.94
CA THR A 67 21.00 -21.00 -25.68
C THR A 67 20.77 -22.29 -24.89
N GLY A 68 19.53 -22.76 -24.83
CA GLY A 68 19.15 -23.96 -24.07
C GLY A 68 17.72 -24.43 -24.38
N MET A 69 17.31 -24.66 -25.63
CA MET A 69 17.73 -25.70 -26.59
C MET A 69 16.56 -26.66 -26.82
N PHE A 70 15.88 -26.45 -27.94
CA PHE A 70 14.82 -27.31 -28.46
C PHE A 70 15.43 -28.64 -28.93
N GLY A 71 14.99 -29.78 -28.37
CA GLY A 71 15.48 -31.11 -28.73
C GLY A 71 14.33 -32.12 -28.85
N SER A 72 13.93 -32.44 -30.07
CA SER A 72 12.98 -33.52 -30.33
C SER A 72 13.67 -34.86 -30.55
N ALA A 73 13.08 -35.91 -29.97
CA ALA A 73 13.15 -37.33 -30.35
C ALA A 73 14.51 -38.05 -30.41
N ALA A 74 14.69 -39.09 -29.58
CA ALA A 74 14.54 -40.49 -30.03
C ALA A 74 14.89 -41.54 -28.92
N LEU A 75 14.11 -42.64 -28.91
CA LEU A 75 14.47 -44.01 -28.43
C LEU A 75 14.60 -44.30 -26.91
N GLU A 76 13.50 -44.74 -26.29
CA GLU A 76 13.21 -46.12 -25.78
C GLU A 76 14.37 -47.05 -25.29
N PRO A 77 14.10 -48.10 -24.45
CA PRO A 77 13.48 -48.07 -23.11
C PRO A 77 14.19 -49.03 -22.11
N ASP A 78 14.02 -48.85 -20.79
CA ASP A 78 14.04 -50.00 -19.85
C ASP A 78 13.38 -49.68 -18.49
N GLU A 79 12.92 -50.73 -17.80
CA GLU A 79 12.30 -50.73 -16.46
C GLU A 79 13.37 -50.39 -15.38
N ILE A 80 13.14 -50.08 -14.09
CA ILE A 80 12.05 -50.15 -13.11
C ILE A 80 12.29 -48.90 -12.19
N VAL A 81 11.40 -48.24 -11.43
CA VAL A 81 10.26 -48.63 -10.57
C VAL A 81 9.24 -47.46 -10.50
N ALA A 82 8.12 -47.65 -9.80
CA ALA A 82 7.32 -46.56 -9.23
C ALA A 82 7.73 -46.29 -7.77
N GLU A 83 7.98 -45.03 -7.42
CA GLU A 83 8.05 -44.56 -6.04
C GLU A 83 7.17 -43.32 -5.88
N ASP A 84 6.54 -43.21 -4.72
CA ASP A 84 5.38 -42.34 -4.48
C ASP A 84 5.73 -40.85 -4.41
N ALA A 85 4.82 -40.03 -4.95
CA ALA A 85 4.75 -38.60 -4.68
C ALA A 85 3.30 -38.24 -4.30
N GLU A 86 2.89 -38.73 -3.13
CA GLU A 86 1.67 -38.28 -2.45
C GLU A 86 1.79 -36.82 -1.98
N GLU A 87 0.62 -36.19 -1.88
CA GLU A 87 0.28 -34.92 -1.21
C GLU A 87 1.22 -33.70 -1.34
N GLY A 88 0.65 -32.60 -1.85
CA GLY A 88 1.28 -31.29 -1.94
C GLY A 88 0.30 -30.12 -1.80
N ASP A 89 -0.55 -30.19 -0.77
CA ASP A 89 -1.31 -29.11 -0.11
C ASP A 89 -2.03 -28.05 -0.98
N GLU A 90 -3.34 -27.86 -0.79
CA GLU A 90 -4.08 -26.72 -1.35
C GLU A 90 -3.70 -25.43 -0.61
N GLY A 91 -2.50 -24.93 -0.89
CA GLY A 91 -1.94 -23.72 -0.33
C GLY A 91 -2.87 -22.52 -0.55
N LEU A 92 -3.11 -21.77 0.52
CA LEU A 92 -4.02 -20.61 0.61
C LEU A 92 -3.49 -19.36 -0.14
N GLY A 93 -3.11 -19.52 -1.41
CA GLY A 93 -2.87 -18.42 -2.33
C GLY A 93 -4.16 -17.69 -2.70
N ILE A 94 -4.06 -16.42 -3.06
CA ILE A 94 -5.19 -15.69 -3.66
C ILE A 94 -5.57 -16.42 -4.96
N ALA A 95 -6.82 -16.88 -5.04
CA ALA A 95 -7.29 -17.79 -6.09
C ALA A 95 -6.86 -17.36 -7.51
N GLY A 96 -6.06 -18.21 -8.16
CA GLY A 96 -5.54 -17.98 -9.51
C GLY A 96 -4.08 -17.49 -9.60
N LEU A 97 -3.40 -17.24 -8.48
CA LEU A 97 -1.98 -16.87 -8.43
C LEU A 97 -1.21 -17.81 -7.50
N GLY A 98 -0.79 -18.98 -7.99
CA GLY A 98 -0.01 -19.96 -7.21
C GLY A 98 1.34 -19.42 -6.72
N ASP A 99 1.96 -20.08 -5.74
CA ASP A 99 3.02 -19.56 -4.85
C ASP A 99 4.41 -19.27 -5.48
N SER A 100 4.46 -18.98 -6.78
CA SER A 100 5.68 -18.57 -7.45
C SER A 100 6.19 -17.20 -6.94
N PRO A 101 7.51 -16.97 -6.90
CA PRO A 101 8.08 -15.65 -6.58
C PRO A 101 7.68 -14.57 -7.60
N HIS A 102 7.24 -14.96 -8.81
CA HIS A 102 6.68 -14.02 -9.78
C HIS A 102 5.28 -13.56 -9.36
N SER A 103 4.39 -14.48 -8.94
CA SER A 103 3.06 -14.18 -8.41
C SER A 103 3.13 -13.23 -7.21
N ARG A 104 4.02 -13.51 -6.25
CA ARG A 104 4.23 -12.66 -5.08
C ARG A 104 4.63 -11.22 -5.46
N ARG A 105 5.61 -11.06 -6.37
CA ARG A 105 6.03 -9.73 -6.84
C ARG A 105 4.88 -8.97 -7.50
N LEU A 106 4.07 -9.63 -8.33
CA LEU A 106 2.90 -9.02 -8.95
C LEU A 106 1.86 -8.58 -7.90
N GLN A 107 1.56 -9.42 -6.90
CA GLN A 107 0.67 -9.07 -5.80
C GLN A 107 1.19 -7.85 -5.02
N MET A 108 2.48 -7.81 -4.69
CA MET A 108 3.10 -6.69 -3.97
C MET A 108 3.03 -5.38 -4.78
N ILE A 109 3.24 -5.42 -6.11
CA ILE A 109 3.08 -4.25 -6.99
C ILE A 109 1.62 -3.75 -6.99
N ILE A 110 0.64 -4.65 -7.16
CA ILE A 110 -0.79 -4.30 -7.18
C ILE A 110 -1.24 -3.69 -5.84
N LEU A 111 -0.81 -4.27 -4.72
CA LEU A 111 -1.07 -3.75 -3.38
C LEU A 111 -0.41 -2.38 -3.17
N ARG A 112 0.85 -2.21 -3.61
CA ARG A 112 1.56 -0.93 -3.54
C ARG A 112 0.81 0.16 -4.30
N GLU A 113 0.42 -0.09 -5.55
CA GLU A 113 -0.31 0.88 -6.37
C GLU A 113 -1.69 1.21 -5.80
N THR A 114 -2.41 0.21 -5.33
CA THR A 114 -3.77 0.36 -4.80
C THR A 114 -3.77 1.14 -3.50
N CYS A 115 -3.01 0.68 -2.50
CA CYS A 115 -3.06 1.26 -1.16
C CYS A 115 -2.35 2.61 -1.08
N LEU A 116 -1.23 2.86 -1.80
CA LEU A 116 -0.61 4.20 -1.78
C LEU A 116 -1.54 5.25 -2.40
N ARG A 117 -2.22 4.92 -3.51
CA ARG A 117 -3.25 5.78 -4.10
C ARG A 117 -4.38 6.06 -3.11
N ASP A 118 -4.89 5.02 -2.46
CA ASP A 118 -6.02 5.15 -1.54
C ASP A 118 -5.63 5.94 -0.26
N VAL A 119 -4.39 5.80 0.22
CA VAL A 119 -3.79 6.62 1.30
C VAL A 119 -3.69 8.10 0.89
N VAL A 120 -3.21 8.41 -0.32
CA VAL A 120 -3.16 9.80 -0.83
C VAL A 120 -4.55 10.41 -0.87
N PHE A 121 -5.56 9.70 -1.43
CA PHE A 121 -6.93 10.21 -1.45
C PHE A 121 -7.56 10.30 -0.04
N MET A 122 -7.18 9.42 0.90
CA MET A 122 -7.61 9.51 2.29
C MET A 122 -7.04 10.76 2.97
N LEU A 123 -5.76 11.05 2.80
CA LEU A 123 -5.14 12.29 3.30
C LEU A 123 -5.80 13.54 2.70
N VAL A 124 -6.04 13.59 1.38
CA VAL A 124 -6.78 14.70 0.75
C VAL A 124 -8.18 14.88 1.34
N LYS A 125 -8.90 13.80 1.63
CA LYS A 125 -10.21 13.87 2.30
C LYS A 125 -10.09 14.41 3.72
N VAL A 126 -9.15 13.90 4.52
CA VAL A 126 -8.91 14.34 5.91
C VAL A 126 -8.53 15.82 5.95
N PHE A 127 -7.58 16.26 5.12
CA PHE A 127 -7.15 17.66 5.06
C PHE A 127 -8.28 18.60 4.60
N LYS A 128 -9.11 18.20 3.63
CA LYS A 128 -10.27 19.01 3.21
C LYS A 128 -11.35 19.10 4.31
N LEU A 129 -11.65 18.01 5.01
CA LEU A 129 -12.65 17.98 6.08
C LEU A 129 -12.20 18.75 7.33
N THR A 130 -10.90 18.85 7.57
CA THR A 130 -10.29 19.59 8.69
C THR A 130 -9.83 21.01 8.34
N GLY A 131 -10.08 21.47 7.09
CA GLY A 131 -9.71 22.82 6.63
C GLY A 131 -8.21 23.06 6.40
N ARG A 132 -7.39 22.00 6.47
CA ARG A 132 -5.91 22.03 6.37
C ARG A 132 -5.46 22.10 4.91
N HIS A 133 -5.84 23.15 4.19
CA HIS A 133 -5.63 23.26 2.74
C HIS A 133 -4.14 23.35 2.34
N ASP A 134 -3.27 23.96 3.14
CA ASP A 134 -1.83 24.03 2.88
C ASP A 134 -1.18 22.63 2.87
N ASP A 135 -1.73 21.70 3.65
CA ASP A 135 -1.22 20.34 3.78
C ASP A 135 -1.59 19.49 2.56
N CYS A 136 -2.70 19.81 1.87
CA CYS A 136 -2.99 19.27 0.53
C CYS A 136 -1.92 19.65 -0.50
N VAL A 137 -1.33 20.85 -0.38
CA VAL A 137 -0.26 21.30 -1.30
C VAL A 137 1.04 20.55 -0.99
N ARG A 138 1.44 20.48 0.29
CA ARG A 138 2.63 19.70 0.70
C ARG A 138 2.50 18.20 0.34
N LEU A 139 1.29 17.65 0.38
CA LEU A 139 1.04 16.28 -0.08
C LEU A 139 1.24 16.13 -1.60
N ALA A 140 0.88 17.14 -2.40
CA ALA A 140 1.14 17.11 -3.84
C ALA A 140 2.65 17.12 -4.14
N ASP A 141 3.42 17.93 -3.41
CA ASP A 141 4.89 17.93 -3.49
C ASP A 141 5.48 16.56 -3.11
N LEU A 142 4.99 15.96 -2.01
CA LEU A 142 5.40 14.62 -1.56
C LEU A 142 5.08 13.52 -2.59
N VAL A 143 3.91 13.58 -3.24
CA VAL A 143 3.52 12.61 -4.28
C VAL A 143 4.37 12.75 -5.54
N ALA A 144 4.77 13.98 -5.88
CA ALA A 144 5.66 14.29 -7.00
C ALA A 144 7.14 13.95 -6.74
N ASP A 145 7.52 13.68 -5.48
CA ASP A 145 8.90 13.42 -5.11
C ASP A 145 9.47 12.14 -5.80
N PRO A 146 10.59 12.24 -6.55
CA PRO A 146 11.25 11.09 -7.16
C PRO A 146 11.71 10.02 -6.16
N GLN A 147 11.96 10.37 -4.90
CA GLN A 147 12.47 9.47 -3.86
C GLN A 147 11.50 8.34 -3.53
N PHE A 148 10.21 8.65 -3.38
CA PHE A 148 9.18 7.67 -3.01
C PHE A 148 8.48 7.04 -4.24
N GLY A 149 8.58 7.71 -5.39
CA GLY A 149 8.04 7.20 -6.66
C GLY A 149 6.53 7.02 -6.65
N ILE A 150 5.80 7.78 -5.81
CA ILE A 150 4.35 7.61 -5.61
C ILE A 150 3.59 7.98 -6.89
N PHE A 151 4.01 9.04 -7.59
CA PHE A 151 3.48 9.43 -8.91
C PHE A 151 3.53 8.33 -10.00
N LYS A 152 4.35 7.29 -9.84
CA LYS A 152 4.41 6.14 -10.77
C LYS A 152 3.25 5.16 -10.57
N THR A 153 2.58 5.20 -9.42
CA THR A 153 1.39 4.39 -9.17
C THR A 153 0.22 4.88 -10.02
N ASN A 154 -0.76 4.01 -10.31
CA ASN A 154 -1.95 4.32 -11.11
C ASN A 154 -2.95 5.30 -10.41
N LEU A 155 -2.47 6.49 -10.02
CA LEU A 155 -3.26 7.59 -9.47
C LEU A 155 -4.29 8.15 -10.46
N TYR A 156 -3.97 8.13 -11.75
CA TYR A 156 -4.80 8.72 -12.82
C TYR A 156 -5.98 7.86 -13.26
N ARG A 157 -6.02 6.56 -12.92
CA ARG A 157 -7.03 5.63 -13.45
C ARG A 157 -8.45 5.89 -12.94
N ASN A 158 -8.59 6.56 -11.80
CA ASN A 158 -9.88 6.82 -11.14
C ASN A 158 -10.23 8.32 -11.05
N MET A 159 -9.63 9.17 -11.91
CA MET A 159 -9.86 10.62 -11.90
C MET A 159 -10.98 11.06 -12.88
N THR A 160 -11.76 10.10 -13.39
CA THR A 160 -12.74 10.28 -14.49
C THR A 160 -14.13 9.66 -14.23
N ASP A 161 -14.39 9.16 -13.02
CA ASP A 161 -15.73 8.73 -12.55
C ASP A 161 -16.22 9.63 -11.40
#